data_AF-A0A2W6ZDL3-F1
#
_entry.id   AF-A0A2W6ZDL3-F1
#
_cell.length_a   1.000
_cell.length_b   1.000
_cell.length_c   1.000
_cell.angle_alpha   90.00
_cell.angle_beta   90.00
_cell.angle_gamma   90.00
#
_symmetry.space_group_name_H-M   'P 1'
#
loop_
_entity.id
_entity.type
_entity.pdbx_description
1 polymer ?
#
loop_
_entity_poly.entity_id
_entity_poly.type
_entity_poly.pdbx_seq_one_letter_code
_entity_poly.pdbx_strand_id
1 'polypeptide(L)'
;NHFVQWLSFGGEGVISSNNREEQRKMIRYNHLIANCLIFYNVFEISRILNELRQEGFPLDAEAIAALSPYWTQHVNRFGFYALDLNRCPPPIDYDAPIVQNADSLNAPTSSL
;
A
#
# COMPACT_ATOMS: atom_id res chain seq x y z
N ASN A 1 1.47 13.86 -9.89
CA ASN A 1 1.19 12.71 -9.02
C ASN A 1 1.56 13.12 -7.59
N HIS A 2 0.57 13.46 -6.76
CA HIS A 2 0.80 14.07 -5.44
C HIS A 2 1.57 13.13 -4.48
N PHE A 3 1.36 11.82 -4.60
CA PHE A 3 2.07 10.82 -3.80
C PHE A 3 3.57 10.75 -4.12
N VAL A 4 3.92 10.71 -5.41
CA VAL A 4 5.32 10.74 -5.86
C VAL A 4 6.01 12.04 -5.46
N GLN A 5 5.29 13.17 -5.51
CA GLN A 5 5.82 14.46 -5.06
C GLN A 5 6.03 14.50 -3.55
N TRP A 6 5.13 13.89 -2.77
CA TRP A 6 5.27 13.73 -1.32
C TRP A 6 6.47 12.86 -0.93
N LEU A 7 6.79 11.85 -1.75
CA LEU A 7 7.96 10.98 -1.56
C LEU A 7 9.29 11.60 -1.96
N SER A 8 9.29 12.62 -2.83
CA SER A 8 10.52 13.31 -3.24
C SER A 8 11.24 13.93 -2.04
N PHE A 9 12.54 13.66 -1.92
CA PHE A 9 13.42 14.25 -0.90
C PHE A 9 14.18 15.46 -1.48
N GLY A 10 14.15 16.60 -0.79
CA GLY A 10 14.82 17.84 -1.20
C GLY A 10 13.86 18.87 -1.84
N GLY A 11 13.47 19.87 -1.05
CA GLY A 11 12.89 21.14 -1.53
C GLY A 11 11.61 21.04 -2.36
N GLU A 12 10.64 20.20 -2.00
CA GLU A 12 9.36 20.03 -2.75
C GLU A 12 9.53 19.60 -4.23
N GLY A 13 10.70 19.06 -4.60
CA GLY A 13 11.04 18.76 -5.99
C GLY A 13 11.88 19.83 -6.69
N VAL A 14 12.34 20.86 -5.98
CA VAL A 14 13.30 21.86 -6.50
C VAL A 14 14.69 21.23 -6.53
N ILE A 15 15.07 20.77 -7.72
CA ILE A 15 16.39 20.19 -7.94
C ILE A 15 17.43 21.31 -7.97
N SER A 16 18.26 21.41 -6.92
CA SER A 16 19.31 22.44 -6.80
C SER A 16 20.53 22.20 -7.69
N SER A 17 20.69 20.99 -8.26
CA SER A 17 21.81 20.62 -9.14
C SER A 17 21.42 20.75 -10.61
N ASN A 18 22.22 21.46 -11.42
CA ASN A 18 22.04 21.62 -12.86
C ASN A 18 22.51 20.39 -13.67
N ASN A 19 22.83 19.27 -13.01
CA ASN A 19 23.25 18.04 -13.68
C ASN A 19 22.04 17.20 -14.13
N ARG A 20 21.71 17.25 -15.42
CA ARG A 20 20.58 16.51 -16.03
C ARG A 20 20.63 14.98 -15.82
N GLU A 21 21.81 14.39 -15.62
CA GLU A 21 21.92 12.95 -15.39
C GLU A 21 21.55 12.57 -13.96
N GLU A 22 22.00 13.35 -12.98
CA GLU A 22 21.63 13.19 -11.57
C GLU A 22 20.13 13.37 -11.36
N GLN A 23 19.55 14.39 -12.01
CA GLN A 23 18.11 14.64 -12.02
C GLN A 23 17.32 13.43 -12.50
N ARG A 24 17.73 12.83 -13.63
CA ARG A 24 17.07 11.64 -14.20
C ARG A 24 17.18 10.44 -13.27
N LYS A 25 18.33 10.23 -12.61
CA LYS A 25 18.51 9.15 -11.63
C LYS A 25 17.55 9.35 -10.45
N MET A 26 17.51 10.56 -9.89
CA MET A 26 16.64 10.88 -8.76
C MET A 26 15.16 10.63 -9.07
N ILE A 27 14.68 11.09 -10.22
CA ILE A 27 13.29 10.87 -10.66
C ILE A 27 12.98 9.37 -10.76
N ARG A 28 13.86 8.59 -11.41
CA ARG A 28 13.66 7.13 -11.55
C ARG A 28 13.64 6.42 -10.20
N TYR A 29 14.55 6.75 -9.30
CA TYR A 29 14.57 6.16 -7.95
C TYR A 29 13.33 6.55 -7.15
N ASN A 30 12.87 7.79 -7.26
CA ASN A 30 11.66 8.22 -6.57
C ASN A 30 10.41 7.47 -7.09
N HIS A 31 10.31 7.26 -8.41
CA HIS A 31 9.26 6.41 -8.98
C HIS A 31 9.35 4.96 -8.51
N LEU A 32 10.55 4.40 -8.41
CA LEU A 32 10.75 3.05 -7.88
C LEU A 32 10.26 2.95 -6.43
N ILE A 33 10.68 3.89 -5.58
CA ILE A 33 10.26 3.93 -4.16
C ILE A 33 8.74 4.08 -4.05
N ALA A 34 8.13 4.93 -4.87
CA ALA A 34 6.68 5.09 -4.90
C ALA A 34 5.96 3.78 -5.24
N ASN A 35 6.44 3.06 -6.25
CA ASN A 35 5.86 1.77 -6.62
C ASN A 35 6.04 0.73 -5.50
N CYS A 36 7.22 0.68 -4.86
CA CYS A 36 7.46 -0.21 -3.72
C CYS A 36 6.53 0.09 -2.55
N LEU A 37 6.31 1.37 -2.24
CA LEU A 37 5.44 1.77 -1.13
C LEU A 37 3.97 1.49 -1.43
N ILE A 38 3.51 1.74 -2.67
CA ILE A 38 2.15 1.36 -3.08
C ILE A 38 1.94 -0.14 -2.94
N PHE A 39 2.91 -0.94 -3.38
CA PHE A 39 2.85 -2.40 -3.22
C PHE A 39 2.76 -2.81 -1.76
N TYR A 40 3.62 -2.24 -0.90
CA TYR A 40 3.58 -2.50 0.54
C TYR A 40 2.24 -2.13 1.17
N ASN A 41 1.68 -0.97 0.80
CA ASN A 41 0.39 -0.52 1.30
C ASN A 41 -0.74 -1.48 0.91
N VAL A 42 -0.79 -1.90 -0.36
CA VAL A 42 -1.77 -2.90 -0.82
C VAL A 42 -1.62 -4.19 -0.05
N PHE A 43 -0.38 -4.69 0.10
CA PHE A 43 -0.10 -5.91 0.82
C PHE A 43 -0.59 -5.86 2.28
N GLU A 44 -0.22 -4.82 3.03
CA GLU A 44 -0.64 -4.67 4.43
C GLU A 44 -2.15 -4.50 4.57
N ILE A 45 -2.79 -3.72 3.69
CA ILE A 45 -4.26 -3.57 3.68
C ILE A 45 -4.92 -4.92 3.43
N SER A 46 -4.49 -5.66 2.41
CA SER A 46 -5.04 -7.00 2.10
C SER A 46 -4.84 -7.99 3.25
N ARG A 47 -3.67 -7.97 3.90
CA ARG A 47 -3.37 -8.81 5.07
C ARG A 47 -4.32 -8.51 6.22
N ILE A 48 -4.45 -7.23 6.60
CA ILE A 48 -5.30 -6.79 7.71
C ILE A 48 -6.78 -7.09 7.42
N LEU A 49 -7.25 -6.85 6.20
CA LEU A 49 -8.63 -7.19 5.81
C LEU A 49 -8.89 -8.69 5.92
N ASN A 50 -7.94 -9.54 5.51
CA ASN A 50 -8.09 -10.98 5.64
C ASN A 50 -8.10 -11.43 7.12
N GLU A 51 -7.27 -10.83 7.98
CA GLU A 51 -7.27 -11.06 9.43
C GLU A 51 -8.62 -10.68 10.05
N LEU A 52 -9.14 -9.50 9.76
CA LEU A 52 -10.45 -9.03 10.24
C LEU A 52 -11.60 -9.96 9.78
N ARG A 53 -11.53 -10.46 8.55
CA ARG A 53 -12.50 -11.44 8.03
C ARG A 53 -12.44 -12.76 8.81
N GLN A 54 -11.24 -13.25 9.13
CA GLN A 54 -11.07 -14.49 9.91
C GLN A 54 -11.55 -14.35 11.36
N GLU A 55 -11.42 -13.15 11.94
CA GLU A 55 -11.96 -12.81 13.25
C GLU A 55 -13.49 -12.65 13.27
N GLY A 56 -14.14 -12.69 12.10
CA GLY A 56 -15.60 -12.62 11.95
C GLY A 56 -16.16 -11.19 11.92
N PHE A 57 -15.32 -10.17 11.70
CA PHE A 57 -15.81 -8.81 11.53
C PHE A 57 -16.53 -8.65 10.18
N PRO A 58 -17.71 -8.00 10.15
CA PRO A 58 -18.40 -7.73 8.90
C PRO A 58 -17.63 -6.66 8.13
N LEU A 59 -17.10 -7.05 6.97
CA LEU A 59 -16.43 -6.14 6.06
C LEU A 59 -17.44 -5.60 5.04
N ASP A 60 -17.64 -4.29 5.02
CA ASP A 60 -18.44 -3.63 4.00
C ASP A 60 -17.63 -3.48 2.71
N ALA A 61 -18.17 -3.99 1.60
CA ALA A 61 -17.50 -3.98 0.32
C ALA A 61 -17.42 -2.58 -0.29
N GLU A 62 -18.37 -1.68 0.03
CA GLU A 62 -18.31 -0.28 -0.40
C GLU A 62 -17.16 0.45 0.31
N ALA A 63 -17.03 0.24 1.63
CA ALA A 63 -15.89 0.74 2.40
C ALA A 63 -14.54 0.21 1.88
N ILE A 64 -14.44 -1.08 1.53
CA ILE A 64 -13.21 -1.65 0.94
C ILE A 64 -12.92 -1.01 -0.42
N ALA A 65 -13.92 -0.82 -1.27
CA ALA A 65 -13.75 -0.19 -2.58
C ALA A 65 -13.30 1.28 -2.48
N ALA A 66 -13.64 1.97 -1.38
CA ALA A 66 -13.19 3.33 -1.10
C ALA A 66 -11.76 3.42 -0.56
N LEU A 67 -11.14 2.30 -0.14
CA LEU A 67 -9.76 2.29 0.32
C LEU A 67 -8.80 2.62 -0.82
N SER A 68 -7.85 3.52 -0.54
CA SER A 68 -6.80 3.88 -1.49
C SER A 68 -5.43 3.48 -0.96
N PRO A 69 -4.53 2.93 -1.80
CA PRO A 69 -3.23 2.43 -1.38
C PRO A 69 -2.18 3.54 -1.18
N TYR A 70 -2.60 4.80 -1.07
CA TYR A 70 -1.72 5.97 -0.98
C TYR A 70 -1.54 6.49 0.44
N TRP A 71 -1.66 5.61 1.44
CA TRP A 71 -1.45 5.97 2.84
C TRP A 71 0.00 6.37 3.10
N THR A 72 0.17 7.52 3.75
CA THR A 72 1.47 8.14 4.01
C THR A 72 1.76 8.31 5.50
N GLN A 73 0.76 8.16 6.37
CA GLN A 73 0.87 8.40 7.82
C GLN A 73 1.83 7.46 8.55
N HIS A 74 1.98 6.21 8.06
CA HIS A 74 2.88 5.22 8.66
C HIS A 74 4.33 5.32 8.16
N VAL A 75 4.61 6.20 7.19
CA VAL A 75 5.92 6.34 6.56
C VAL A 75 6.68 7.51 7.18
N ASN A 76 7.80 7.21 7.82
CA ASN A 76 8.66 8.24 8.37
C ASN A 76 9.61 8.82 7.31
N ARG A 77 9.23 9.92 6.64
CA ARG A 77 10.10 10.53 5.61
C ARG A 77 11.40 11.13 6.17
N PHE A 78 11.40 11.53 7.43
CA PHE A 78 12.51 12.25 8.06
C PHE A 78 12.85 11.61 9.40
N GLY A 79 13.90 10.81 9.43
CA GLY A 79 14.34 10.18 10.68
C GLY A 79 15.49 9.22 10.49
N PHE A 80 16.01 8.74 11.62
CA PHE A 80 16.98 7.67 11.64
C PHE A 80 16.25 6.33 11.52
N TYR A 81 16.54 5.62 10.44
CA TYR A 81 16.13 4.23 10.28
C TYR A 81 17.24 3.33 10.82
N ALA A 82 16.97 2.65 11.93
CA ALA A 82 17.78 1.51 12.34
C ALA A 82 17.41 0.31 11.44
N LEU A 83 18.30 -0.05 10.52
CA LEU A 83 18.11 -1.19 9.66
C LEU A 83 18.43 -2.47 10.43
N ASP A 84 17.39 -3.23 10.78
CA ASP A 84 17.56 -4.59 11.27
C ASP A 84 17.60 -5.56 10.08
N LEU A 85 18.80 -6.03 9.76
CA LEU A 85 19.03 -6.99 8.67
C LEU A 85 18.57 -8.41 9.00
N ASN A 86 18.30 -8.71 10.28
CA ASN A 86 17.77 -10.00 10.71
C ASN A 86 16.24 -10.07 10.64
N ARG A 87 15.57 -8.92 10.39
CA ARG A 87 14.12 -8.85 10.28
C ARG A 87 13.68 -9.54 8.98
N CYS A 88 13.04 -10.70 9.12
CA CYS A 88 12.37 -11.34 7.99
C CYS A 88 11.02 -10.67 7.76
N PRO A 89 10.72 -10.16 6.54
CA PRO A 89 9.38 -9.68 6.23
C PRO A 89 8.36 -10.83 6.32
N PRO A 90 7.10 -10.54 6.66
CA PRO A 90 6.05 -11.56 6.63
C PRO A 90 5.94 -12.17 5.23
N PRO A 91 5.66 -13.48 5.11
CA PRO A 91 5.52 -14.12 3.82
C PRO A 91 4.35 -13.49 3.06
N ILE A 92 4.55 -13.31 1.75
CA ILE A 92 3.52 -12.76 0.88
C ILE A 92 2.62 -13.91 0.43
N ASP A 93 1.36 -13.87 0.85
CA ASP A 93 0.32 -14.76 0.36
C ASP A 93 -0.27 -14.18 -0.94
N TYR A 94 0.14 -14.74 -2.08
CA TYR A 94 -0.38 -14.36 -3.40
C TYR A 94 -1.73 -15.00 -3.71
N ASP A 95 -2.14 -16.01 -2.94
CA ASP A 95 -3.38 -16.75 -3.14
C ASP A 95 -4.51 -16.24 -2.21
N ALA A 96 -4.23 -15.18 -1.44
CA ALA A 96 -5.21 -14.55 -0.56
C ALA A 96 -6.48 -14.19 -1.35
N PRO A 97 -7.67 -14.59 -0.87
CA PRO A 97 -8.91 -14.40 -1.61
C PRO A 97 -9.16 -12.90 -1.79
N ILE A 98 -9.23 -12.48 -3.05
CA ILE A 98 -9.66 -11.13 -3.39
C ILE A 98 -11.13 -11.03 -2.95
N VAL A 99 -11.43 -10.11 -2.03
CA VAL A 99 -12.80 -9.81 -1.62
C VAL A 99 -13.51 -9.22 -2.85
N GLN A 100 -14.12 -10.11 -3.65
CA GLN A 100 -14.98 -9.74 -4.76
C GLN A 100 -16.41 -9.70 -4.24
N ASN A 101 -17.13 -8.62 -4.57
CA ASN A 101 -18.55 -8.46 -4.30
C ASN A 101 -19.35 -9.71 -4.73
N ALA A 102 -19.70 -10.59 -3.78
CA ALA A 102 -20.89 -11.45 -3.78
C ALA A 102 -20.85 -12.51 -2.65
N ASP A 103 -20.98 -12.10 -1.38
CA ASP A 103 -21.58 -12.97 -0.35
C ASP A 103 -23.10 -12.72 -0.25
N SER A 104 -23.74 -12.27 -1.34
CA SER A 104 -25.19 -12.02 -1.43
C SER A 104 -25.97 -13.11 -2.18
N LEU A 105 -25.48 -14.36 -2.21
CA LEU A 105 -26.21 -15.48 -2.83
C LEU A 105 -26.45 -16.70 -1.94
N ASN A 106 -26.39 -16.56 -0.62
CA ASN A 106 -26.89 -17.59 0.31
C ASN A 106 -27.87 -17.01 1.33
N ALA A 107 -29.02 -16.53 0.83
CA ALA A 107 -30.25 -16.65 1.60
C ALA A 107 -30.79 -18.08 1.34
N PRO A 108 -30.98 -18.93 2.37
CA PRO A 108 -31.58 -20.23 2.16
C PRO A 108 -32.97 -20.03 1.57
N THR A 109 -33.21 -20.61 0.41
CA THR A 109 -34.53 -20.80 -0.16
C THR A 109 -35.29 -21.70 0.81
N SER A 110 -36.05 -21.10 1.73
CA SER A 110 -37.12 -21.82 2.41
C SER A 110 -38.12 -22.26 1.35
N SER A 111 -38.22 -23.58 1.22
CA SER A 111 -39.24 -24.33 0.51
C SER A 111 -40.66 -23.86 0.86
N LEU A 112 -41.55 -24.03 -0.12
CA LEU A 112 -43.01 -24.01 -0.04
C LEU A 112 -43.59 -24.50 1.30
#